data_AF-A0A439LLQ4-F1
#
_entry.id   AF-A0A439LLQ4-F1
#
_cell.length_a   1.000
_cell.length_b   1.000
_cell.length_c   1.000
_cell.angle_alpha   90.00
_cell.angle_beta   90.00
_cell.angle_gamma   90.00
#
_symmetry.space_group_name_H-M   'P 1'
#
loop_
_entity.id
_entity.type
_entity.pdbx_description
1 polymer ?
#
loop_
_entity_poly.entity_id
_entity_poly.type
_entity_poly.pdbx_seq_one_letter_code
_entity_poly.pdbx_strand_id
1 'polypeptide(L)'
;GRQWAFPIDAASQVQAWRPDMLSAAPASWADALDLARQGRVLLPLRPPHSLMVFYTLAGNLSRPAGEGLGDHVDPATGKQVFEMMREIAAHVDPACLGMDPIAVLEQMAGSGSRIACAPLIYGYVSYAIAGFRTNRLAFADIPAAGNADPVGSALGGTGIAVSAFSKAKQAAIDFAYWIASGEVQRGPYASAGGQPGHAAAWEDAGVNAAAGNFYMDTRATLEGAWVRPRHDGYMTFQQAASDRINRGLTEKHDAGRVVADLNRLFLESFPAPGGAGGGA
;
A
#
# COMPACT_ATOMS: atom_id res chain seq x y z
N GLY A 1 -6.14 -3.85 -24.54
CA GLY A 1 -6.22 -4.65 -23.29
C GLY A 1 -7.51 -5.45 -23.27
N ARG A 2 -7.64 -6.43 -22.36
CA ARG A 2 -8.89 -7.15 -22.05
C ARG A 2 -9.14 -7.08 -20.55
N GLN A 3 -10.39 -7.13 -20.10
CA GLN A 3 -10.75 -7.24 -18.68
C GLN A 3 -10.77 -8.72 -18.27
N TRP A 4 -9.97 -9.07 -17.25
CA TRP A 4 -9.80 -10.46 -16.80
C TRP A 4 -10.44 -10.74 -15.43
N ALA A 5 -10.78 -9.70 -14.67
CA ALA A 5 -11.36 -9.80 -13.34
C ALA A 5 -12.30 -8.61 -13.05
N PHE A 6 -13.20 -8.78 -12.08
CA PHE A 6 -13.97 -7.70 -11.47
C PHE A 6 -13.35 -7.32 -10.12
N PRO A 7 -13.16 -6.03 -9.81
CA PRO A 7 -12.67 -5.62 -8.50
C PRO A 7 -13.70 -5.95 -7.43
N ILE A 8 -13.25 -6.56 -6.34
CA ILE A 8 -14.07 -6.82 -5.15
C ILE A 8 -13.49 -6.21 -3.88
N ASP A 9 -12.22 -5.79 -3.95
CA ASP A 9 -11.50 -5.11 -2.88
C ASP A 9 -10.63 -4.01 -3.50
N ALA A 10 -10.62 -2.84 -2.85
CA ALA A 10 -9.71 -1.74 -3.16
C ALA A 10 -8.89 -1.44 -1.90
N ALA A 11 -7.58 -1.33 -2.08
CA ALA A 11 -6.65 -1.01 -1.01
C ALA A 11 -5.51 -0.15 -1.54
N SER A 12 -4.90 0.64 -0.66
CA SER A 12 -3.70 1.42 -0.93
C SER A 12 -2.91 1.59 0.38
N GLN A 13 -1.68 2.12 0.32
CA GLN A 13 -1.05 2.60 1.54
C GLN A 13 -1.77 3.87 2.00
N VAL A 14 -2.22 3.87 3.25
CA VAL A 14 -2.85 4.96 4.00
C VAL A 14 -2.02 5.18 5.27
N GLN A 15 -2.48 6.01 6.21
CA GLN A 15 -1.92 6.00 7.56
C GLN A 15 -2.88 5.37 8.57
N ALA A 16 -2.32 4.61 9.50
CA ALA A 16 -3.03 4.12 10.69
C ALA A 16 -2.57 4.91 11.90
N TRP A 17 -3.47 5.23 12.83
CA TRP A 17 -3.15 5.99 14.03
C TRP A 17 -4.03 5.61 15.22
N ARG A 18 -3.57 5.97 16.42
CA ARG A 18 -4.23 5.68 17.70
C ARG A 18 -5.01 6.91 18.20
N PRO A 19 -6.34 6.93 18.09
CA PRO A 19 -7.16 8.08 18.49
C PRO A 19 -7.20 8.34 20.01
N ASP A 20 -6.77 7.38 20.82
CA ASP A 20 -6.57 7.55 22.25
C ASP A 20 -5.20 8.13 22.62
N MET A 21 -4.27 8.23 21.66
CA MET A 21 -2.89 8.71 21.88
C MET A 21 -2.55 10.00 21.14
N LEU A 22 -3.29 10.34 20.09
CA LEU A 22 -3.13 11.53 19.28
C LEU A 22 -4.50 12.21 19.13
N SER A 23 -4.52 13.53 19.01
CA SER A 23 -5.75 14.27 18.74
C SER A 23 -6.16 14.24 17.26
N ALA A 24 -5.19 14.00 16.37
CA ALA A 24 -5.38 13.88 14.93
C ALA A 24 -4.26 13.02 14.33
N ALA A 25 -4.48 12.52 13.11
CA ALA A 25 -3.45 11.86 12.32
C ALA A 25 -2.35 12.86 11.89
N PRO A 26 -1.08 12.46 11.79
CA PRO A 26 -0.03 13.27 11.17
C PRO A 26 -0.44 13.86 9.82
N ALA A 27 -0.30 15.18 9.66
CA ALA A 27 -0.65 15.85 8.41
C ALA A 27 0.51 15.82 7.40
N SER A 28 1.74 15.83 7.90
CA SER A 28 2.95 15.85 7.09
C SER A 28 3.94 14.74 7.46
N TRP A 29 4.85 14.44 6.54
CA TRP A 29 5.95 13.51 6.78
C TRP A 29 6.86 13.98 7.92
N ALA A 30 7.00 15.30 8.11
CA ALA A 30 7.72 15.88 9.23
C ALA A 30 7.06 15.54 10.57
N ASP A 31 5.72 15.64 10.67
CA ASP A 31 4.99 15.25 11.89
C ASP A 31 5.18 13.76 12.20
N ALA A 32 5.16 12.90 11.16
CA ALA A 32 5.43 11.49 11.31
C ALA A 32 6.88 11.22 11.79
N LEU A 33 7.87 11.96 11.27
CA LEU A 33 9.26 11.87 11.72
C LEU A 33 9.43 12.31 13.18
N ASP A 34 8.72 13.36 13.62
CA ASP A 34 8.77 13.80 15.02
C ASP A 34 8.22 12.75 15.98
N LEU A 35 7.16 12.04 15.59
CA LEU A 35 6.68 10.88 16.35
C LEU A 35 7.66 9.70 16.29
N ALA A 36 8.34 9.49 15.16
CA ALA A 36 9.34 8.44 15.01
C ALA A 36 10.53 8.68 15.96
N ARG A 37 11.01 9.93 16.07
CA ARG A 37 12.06 10.34 17.02
C ARG A 37 11.69 10.09 18.48
N GLN A 38 10.39 10.08 18.80
CA GLN A 38 9.86 9.73 20.12
C GLN A 38 9.69 8.20 20.31
N GLY A 39 10.01 7.38 19.31
CA GLY A 39 9.83 5.93 19.34
C GLY A 39 8.36 5.47 19.27
N ARG A 40 7.49 6.32 18.70
CA ARG A 40 6.02 6.12 18.63
C ARG A 40 5.53 5.69 17.24
N VAL A 41 6.43 5.34 16.33
CA VAL A 41 6.11 4.98 14.94
C VAL A 41 6.60 3.58 14.61
N LEU A 42 5.80 2.85 13.85
CA LEU A 42 6.22 1.67 13.11
C LEU A 42 5.98 1.88 11.62
N LEU A 43 6.75 1.18 10.79
CA LEU A 43 6.63 1.23 9.33
C LEU A 43 6.86 -0.17 8.78
N PRO A 44 5.93 -0.78 8.03
CA PRO A 44 6.14 -2.10 7.46
C PRO A 44 7.19 -2.05 6.36
N LEU A 45 8.33 -2.73 6.58
CA LEU A 45 9.46 -2.75 5.64
C LEU A 45 9.79 -4.17 5.15
N ARG A 46 9.08 -5.22 5.59
CA ARG A 46 9.22 -6.56 5.01
C ARG A 46 8.91 -6.51 3.51
N PRO A 47 9.70 -7.14 2.63
CA PRO A 47 9.35 -7.24 1.21
C PRO A 47 7.92 -7.79 1.03
N PRO A 48 7.10 -7.15 0.17
CA PRO A 48 7.44 -6.09 -0.78
C PRO A 48 7.22 -4.65 -0.27
N HIS A 49 6.91 -4.46 1.00
CA HIS A 49 6.39 -3.20 1.54
C HIS A 49 7.41 -2.06 1.52
N SER A 50 8.72 -2.34 1.62
CA SER A 50 9.74 -1.31 1.47
C SER A 50 9.75 -0.68 0.08
N LEU A 51 9.56 -1.46 -0.98
CA LEU A 51 9.37 -0.91 -2.33
C LEU A 51 8.07 -0.11 -2.45
N MET A 52 7.00 -0.50 -1.73
CA MET A 52 5.75 0.26 -1.72
C MET A 52 5.91 1.62 -1.05
N VAL A 53 6.62 1.67 0.09
CA VAL A 53 7.02 2.93 0.73
C VAL A 53 7.82 3.80 -0.25
N PHE A 54 8.81 3.21 -0.92
CA PHE A 54 9.60 3.93 -1.93
C PHE A 54 8.71 4.53 -3.03
N TYR A 55 7.80 3.74 -3.60
CA TYR A 55 6.89 4.24 -4.63
C TYR A 55 5.98 5.34 -4.14
N THR A 56 5.38 5.17 -2.96
CA THR A 56 4.48 6.17 -2.38
C THR A 56 5.19 7.51 -2.21
N LEU A 57 6.40 7.50 -1.65
CA LEU A 57 7.21 8.70 -1.50
C LEU A 57 7.63 9.29 -2.87
N ALA A 58 8.01 8.45 -3.84
CA ALA A 58 8.36 8.91 -5.19
C ALA A 58 7.17 9.60 -5.89
N GLY A 59 5.98 9.02 -5.80
CA GLY A 59 4.75 9.59 -6.35
C GLY A 59 4.37 10.92 -5.69
N ASN A 60 4.60 11.06 -4.38
CA ASN A 60 4.30 12.29 -3.64
C ASN A 60 5.30 13.44 -3.89
N LEU A 61 6.54 13.14 -4.27
CA LEU A 61 7.56 14.17 -4.57
C LEU A 61 7.51 14.66 -6.02
N SER A 62 7.11 13.82 -6.97
CA SER A 62 7.04 14.22 -8.38
C SER A 62 6.05 13.39 -9.18
N ARG A 63 6.48 12.22 -9.67
CA ARG A 63 5.69 11.31 -10.49
C ARG A 63 5.90 9.87 -9.99
N PRO A 64 4.84 9.03 -10.01
CA PRO A 64 4.99 7.60 -9.79
C PRO A 64 6.06 6.97 -10.69
N ALA A 65 6.68 5.89 -10.21
CA ALA A 65 7.64 5.11 -10.98
C ALA A 65 7.03 4.65 -12.33
N GLY A 66 7.79 4.82 -13.41
CA GLY A 66 7.29 4.67 -14.79
C GLY A 66 7.21 3.21 -15.26
N GLU A 67 6.34 2.97 -16.26
CA GLU A 67 6.14 1.66 -16.91
C GLU A 67 6.90 1.51 -18.26
N GLY A 68 7.64 2.53 -18.70
CA GLY A 68 8.25 2.59 -20.05
C GLY A 68 9.70 2.13 -20.13
N LEU A 69 10.22 1.98 -21.36
CA LEU A 69 11.64 1.79 -21.64
C LEU A 69 12.40 3.08 -21.30
N GLY A 70 12.98 3.12 -20.11
CA GLY A 70 13.70 4.25 -19.53
C GLY A 70 14.03 3.97 -18.07
N ASP A 71 14.51 4.98 -17.35
CA ASP A 71 14.67 4.87 -15.90
C ASP A 71 13.31 4.62 -15.24
N HIS A 72 13.25 3.57 -14.43
CA HIS A 72 12.06 3.25 -13.64
C HIS A 72 11.68 4.41 -12.72
N VAL A 73 12.70 5.04 -12.13
CA VAL A 73 12.60 6.20 -11.25
C VAL A 73 13.69 7.20 -11.65
N ASP A 74 13.33 8.48 -11.74
CA ASP A 74 14.29 9.56 -11.93
C ASP A 74 15.42 9.51 -10.87
N PRO A 75 16.71 9.51 -11.24
CA PRO A 75 17.80 9.34 -10.29
C PRO A 75 17.85 10.38 -9.16
N ALA A 76 17.46 11.64 -9.42
CA ALA A 76 17.48 12.68 -8.38
C ALA A 76 16.36 12.47 -7.38
N THR A 77 15.13 12.25 -7.88
CA THR A 77 13.95 11.91 -7.06
C THR A 77 14.19 10.64 -6.25
N GLY A 78 14.72 9.59 -6.88
CA GLY A 78 14.97 8.32 -6.22
C GLY A 78 15.97 8.43 -5.07
N LYS A 79 17.00 9.27 -5.22
CA LYS A 79 17.96 9.55 -4.14
C LYS A 79 17.26 10.22 -2.97
N GLN A 80 16.46 11.26 -3.24
CA GLN A 80 15.71 11.96 -2.20
C GLN A 80 14.75 11.01 -1.45
N VAL A 81 14.01 10.17 -2.17
CA VAL A 81 13.12 9.16 -1.58
C VAL A 81 13.90 8.21 -0.68
N PHE A 82 15.02 7.68 -1.16
CA PHE A 82 15.83 6.75 -0.37
C PHE A 82 16.42 7.41 0.89
N GLU A 83 16.78 8.69 0.82
CA GLU A 83 17.17 9.47 2.01
C GLU A 83 16.02 9.61 3.01
N MET A 84 14.80 9.92 2.55
CA MET A 84 13.62 9.99 3.43
C MET A 84 13.32 8.65 4.10
N MET A 85 13.44 7.55 3.35
CA MET A 85 13.30 6.20 3.91
C MET A 85 14.39 5.90 4.94
N ARG A 86 15.65 6.28 4.67
CA ARG A 86 16.75 6.13 5.63
C ARG A 86 16.53 6.93 6.89
N GLU A 87 16.03 8.17 6.79
CA GLU A 87 15.76 9.02 7.94
C GLU A 87 14.73 8.38 8.88
N ILE A 88 13.56 7.98 8.35
CA ILE A 88 12.55 7.34 9.20
C ILE A 88 13.00 5.96 9.70
N ALA A 89 13.71 5.18 8.87
CA ALA A 89 14.23 3.87 9.25
C ALA A 89 15.24 3.94 10.40
N ALA A 90 15.95 5.07 10.57
CA ALA A 90 16.86 5.29 11.69
C ALA A 90 16.15 5.50 13.03
N HIS A 91 14.85 5.78 13.02
CA HIS A 91 14.06 6.11 14.21
C HIS A 91 13.00 5.05 14.57
N VAL A 92 12.63 4.17 13.65
CA VAL A 92 11.73 3.05 13.93
C VAL A 92 12.50 1.82 14.45
N ASP A 93 11.78 0.88 15.07
CA ASP A 93 12.35 -0.37 15.53
C ASP A 93 12.95 -1.16 14.34
N PRO A 94 14.22 -1.65 14.41
CA PRO A 94 14.80 -2.49 13.36
C PRO A 94 13.96 -3.72 12.99
N ALA A 95 13.11 -4.22 13.90
CA ALA A 95 12.16 -5.29 13.63
C ALA A 95 11.17 -4.96 12.50
N CYS A 96 10.96 -3.67 12.18
CA CYS A 96 10.17 -3.21 11.04
C CYS A 96 10.59 -3.84 9.70
N LEU A 97 11.88 -4.16 9.53
CA LEU A 97 12.41 -4.86 8.34
C LEU A 97 11.82 -6.27 8.16
N GLY A 98 11.30 -6.87 9.23
CA GLY A 98 10.61 -8.16 9.24
C GLY A 98 9.09 -8.06 9.41
N MET A 99 8.52 -6.85 9.51
CA MET A 99 7.08 -6.66 9.70
C MET A 99 6.35 -6.34 8.40
N ASP A 100 5.25 -7.03 8.17
CA ASP A 100 4.22 -6.63 7.21
C ASP A 100 3.18 -5.70 7.87
N PRO A 101 2.22 -5.15 7.11
CA PRO A 101 1.15 -4.34 7.66
C PRO A 101 0.39 -5.00 8.80
N ILE A 102 0.11 -6.31 8.73
CA ILE A 102 -0.64 -7.02 9.77
C ILE A 102 0.16 -7.02 11.07
N ALA A 103 1.44 -7.38 11.03
CA ALA A 103 2.32 -7.38 12.19
C ALA A 103 2.41 -5.99 12.84
N VAL A 104 2.51 -4.93 12.02
CA VAL A 104 2.49 -3.55 12.52
C VAL A 104 1.15 -3.21 13.17
N LEU A 105 0.02 -3.51 12.52
CA LEU A 105 -1.32 -3.20 13.04
C LEU A 105 -1.63 -3.99 14.33
N GLU A 106 -1.23 -5.25 14.43
CA GLU A 106 -1.33 -6.04 15.67
C GLU A 106 -0.53 -5.40 16.80
N GLN A 107 0.71 -4.99 16.55
CA GLN A 107 1.53 -4.33 17.57
C GLN A 107 0.95 -2.97 17.97
N MET A 108 0.39 -2.21 17.03
CA MET A 108 -0.29 -0.94 17.33
C MET A 108 -1.57 -1.14 18.15
N ALA A 109 -2.37 -2.15 17.83
CA ALA A 109 -3.65 -2.42 18.48
C ALA A 109 -3.49 -3.14 19.83
N GLY A 110 -2.30 -3.69 20.13
CA GLY A 110 -1.99 -4.41 21.36
C GLY A 110 -2.03 -3.56 22.64
N SER A 111 -2.42 -4.17 23.75
CA SER A 111 -2.44 -3.55 25.09
C SER A 111 -1.06 -3.04 25.50
N GLY A 112 -0.98 -1.81 26.03
CA GLY A 112 0.28 -1.23 26.47
C GLY A 112 1.26 -0.84 25.35
N SER A 113 0.84 -0.98 24.08
CA SER A 113 1.62 -0.46 22.95
C SER A 113 1.82 1.05 23.10
N ARG A 114 3.02 1.53 22.80
CA ARG A 114 3.33 2.98 22.76
C ARG A 114 3.27 3.56 21.34
N ILE A 115 2.98 2.72 20.36
CA ILE A 115 3.00 3.08 18.94
C ILE A 115 1.73 3.84 18.61
N ALA A 116 1.90 5.11 18.23
CA ALA A 116 0.81 6.04 18.00
C ALA A 116 0.38 6.09 16.54
N CYS A 117 1.28 5.81 15.59
CA CYS A 117 0.93 5.75 14.17
C CYS A 117 1.86 4.86 13.33
N ALA A 118 1.36 4.50 12.15
CA ALA A 118 2.11 3.98 11.02
C ALA A 118 1.78 4.84 9.80
N PRO A 119 2.71 5.71 9.34
CA PRO A 119 2.39 6.76 8.37
C PRO A 119 2.14 6.23 6.96
N LEU A 120 2.67 5.05 6.61
CA LEU A 120 2.47 4.41 5.32
C LEU A 120 2.22 2.91 5.54
N ILE A 121 0.97 2.49 5.43
CA ILE A 121 0.55 1.11 5.70
C ILE A 121 -0.64 0.73 4.83
N TYR A 122 -0.66 -0.49 4.29
CA TYR A 122 -1.88 -0.96 3.63
C TYR A 122 -3.00 -1.06 4.66
N GLY A 123 -4.12 -0.41 4.37
CA GLY A 123 -5.26 -0.36 5.26
C GLY A 123 -5.97 -1.71 5.37
N TYR A 124 -6.27 -2.11 6.61
CA TYR A 124 -7.12 -3.25 6.91
C TYR A 124 -8.28 -2.76 7.78
N VAL A 125 -9.46 -2.66 7.17
CA VAL A 125 -10.66 -2.06 7.80
C VAL A 125 -11.01 -2.69 9.15
N SER A 126 -10.72 -3.98 9.35
CA SER A 126 -11.01 -4.69 10.59
C SER A 126 -10.44 -4.00 11.84
N TYR A 127 -9.25 -3.39 11.76
CA TYR A 127 -8.67 -2.67 12.90
C TYR A 127 -9.38 -1.35 13.24
N ALA A 128 -10.22 -0.85 12.33
CA ALA A 128 -11.07 0.30 12.56
C ALA A 128 -12.41 -0.06 13.21
N ILE A 129 -12.78 -1.35 13.22
CA ILE A 129 -14.05 -1.84 13.78
C ILE A 129 -13.95 -1.94 15.30
N ALA A 130 -14.95 -1.41 16.00
CA ALA A 130 -15.03 -1.47 17.45
C ALA A 130 -15.03 -2.94 17.94
N GLY A 131 -14.19 -3.24 18.93
CA GLY A 131 -14.10 -4.57 19.54
C GLY A 131 -13.27 -5.60 18.78
N PHE A 132 -12.72 -5.29 17.60
CA PHE A 132 -11.88 -6.24 16.86
C PHE A 132 -10.54 -6.55 17.56
N ARG A 133 -9.93 -5.52 18.17
CA ARG A 133 -8.73 -5.62 19.02
C ARG A 133 -8.89 -4.73 20.24
N THR A 134 -8.00 -4.89 21.23
CA THR A 134 -8.05 -4.13 22.49
C THR A 134 -8.10 -2.64 22.23
N ASN A 135 -7.20 -2.13 21.39
CA ASN A 135 -7.21 -0.73 20.99
C ASN A 135 -7.64 -0.61 19.54
N ARG A 136 -8.71 0.15 19.32
CA ARG A 136 -9.19 0.49 17.98
C ARG A 136 -8.21 1.44 17.31
N LEU A 137 -7.93 1.19 16.03
CA LEU A 137 -7.16 2.10 15.19
C LEU A 137 -8.11 3.00 14.41
N ALA A 138 -7.66 4.21 14.09
CA ALA A 138 -8.28 5.04 13.08
C ALA A 138 -7.36 5.08 11.85
N PHE A 139 -7.94 5.38 10.70
CA PHE A 139 -7.19 5.49 9.45
C PHE A 139 -7.46 6.86 8.84
N ALA A 140 -6.47 7.38 8.15
CA ALA A 140 -6.57 8.63 7.42
C ALA A 140 -5.77 8.54 6.13
N ASP A 141 -5.97 9.50 5.23
CA ASP A 141 -5.12 9.72 4.08
C ASP A 141 -3.64 9.83 4.47
N ILE A 142 -2.74 9.39 3.61
CA ILE A 142 -1.29 9.44 3.90
C ILE A 142 -0.83 10.87 4.24
N PRO A 143 0.17 11.04 5.12
CA PRO A 143 0.74 12.35 5.37
C PRO A 143 1.45 12.87 4.11
N ALA A 144 1.38 14.19 3.89
CA ALA A 144 2.06 14.84 2.78
C ALA A 144 3.59 14.71 2.91
N ALA A 145 4.25 14.12 1.91
CA ALA A 145 5.71 13.96 1.87
C ALA A 145 6.44 15.10 1.15
N GLY A 146 5.71 15.94 0.43
CA GLY A 146 6.21 17.14 -0.27
C GLY A 146 5.33 18.36 0.00
N ASN A 147 5.36 19.35 -0.91
CA ASN A 147 4.56 20.58 -0.79
C ASN A 147 3.12 20.42 -1.28
N ALA A 148 2.72 19.20 -1.66
CA ALA A 148 1.39 18.90 -2.17
C ALA A 148 0.56 18.18 -1.11
N ASP A 149 -0.76 18.35 -1.18
CA ASP A 149 -1.76 17.48 -0.55
C ASP A 149 -1.50 16.00 -0.90
N PRO A 150 -2.03 15.01 -0.14
CA PRO A 150 -1.83 13.60 -0.44
C PRO A 150 -2.09 13.28 -1.92
N VAL A 151 -1.03 12.85 -2.62
CA VAL A 151 -1.08 12.57 -4.08
C VAL A 151 -1.52 11.13 -4.36
N GLY A 152 -1.84 10.36 -3.32
CA GLY A 152 -2.15 8.93 -3.40
C GLY A 152 -0.94 8.03 -3.16
N SER A 153 -1.17 6.72 -3.27
CA SER A 153 -0.14 5.70 -3.04
C SER A 153 -0.24 4.55 -4.04
N ALA A 154 0.63 3.54 -3.92
CA ALA A 154 0.54 2.35 -4.77
C ALA A 154 -0.80 1.63 -4.55
N LEU A 155 -1.58 1.46 -5.63
CA LEU A 155 -2.85 0.76 -5.62
C LEU A 155 -2.63 -0.76 -5.44
N GLY A 156 -3.36 -1.31 -4.49
CA GLY A 156 -3.52 -2.73 -4.24
C GLY A 156 -4.97 -3.16 -4.43
N GLY A 157 -5.38 -4.14 -3.64
CA GLY A 157 -6.71 -4.74 -3.71
C GLY A 157 -6.76 -6.02 -4.53
N THR A 158 -7.96 -6.57 -4.67
CA THR A 158 -8.19 -7.91 -5.22
C THR A 158 -9.34 -7.91 -6.21
N GLY A 159 -9.16 -8.65 -7.30
CA GLY A 159 -10.21 -8.95 -8.25
C GLY A 159 -10.64 -10.42 -8.20
N ILE A 160 -11.88 -10.68 -8.59
CA ILE A 160 -12.40 -12.02 -8.82
C ILE A 160 -12.44 -12.33 -10.32
N ALA A 161 -11.95 -13.52 -10.69
CA ALA A 161 -11.90 -14.00 -12.06
C ALA A 161 -12.52 -15.40 -12.17
N VAL A 162 -13.07 -15.72 -13.34
CA VAL A 162 -13.62 -17.04 -13.63
C VAL A 162 -12.59 -17.87 -14.37
N SER A 163 -12.24 -19.04 -13.83
CA SER A 163 -11.34 -19.99 -14.49
C SER A 163 -11.90 -20.42 -15.85
N ALA A 164 -11.06 -20.37 -16.89
CA ALA A 164 -11.39 -20.84 -18.24
C ALA A 164 -11.77 -22.33 -18.28
N PHE A 165 -11.36 -23.10 -17.26
CA PHE A 165 -11.61 -24.53 -17.12
C PHE A 165 -12.85 -24.85 -16.26
N SER A 166 -13.57 -23.84 -15.75
CA SER A 166 -14.76 -24.08 -14.94
C SER A 166 -15.80 -24.90 -15.72
N LYS A 167 -16.36 -25.93 -15.08
CA LYS A 167 -17.49 -26.71 -15.61
C LYS A 167 -18.82 -25.99 -15.45
N ALA A 168 -18.87 -24.94 -14.63
CA ALA A 168 -20.05 -24.12 -14.34
C ALA A 168 -19.79 -22.66 -14.69
N LYS A 169 -19.35 -22.38 -15.93
CA LYS A 169 -18.89 -21.04 -16.36
C LYS A 169 -19.94 -19.97 -16.13
N GLN A 170 -21.18 -20.20 -16.56
CA GLN A 170 -22.23 -19.19 -16.46
C GLN A 170 -22.52 -18.83 -15.00
N ALA A 171 -22.75 -19.83 -14.14
CA ALA A 171 -22.99 -19.59 -12.72
C ALA A 171 -21.81 -18.87 -12.02
N ALA A 172 -20.57 -19.20 -12.38
CA ALA A 172 -19.39 -18.52 -11.86
C ALA A 172 -19.30 -17.06 -12.35
N ILE A 173 -19.68 -16.78 -13.60
CA ILE A 173 -19.77 -15.44 -14.15
C ILE A 173 -20.86 -14.65 -13.43
N ASP A 174 -22.05 -15.22 -13.27
CA ASP A 174 -23.18 -14.59 -12.59
C ASP A 174 -22.79 -14.23 -11.14
N PHE A 175 -22.09 -15.14 -10.44
CA PHE A 175 -21.56 -14.86 -9.11
C PHE A 175 -20.53 -13.73 -9.11
N ALA A 176 -19.60 -13.73 -10.07
CA ALA A 176 -18.56 -12.69 -10.16
C ALA A 176 -19.17 -11.29 -10.41
N TYR A 177 -20.22 -11.19 -11.21
CA TYR A 177 -21.00 -9.95 -11.37
C TYR A 177 -21.74 -9.57 -10.10
N TRP A 178 -22.44 -10.54 -9.47
CA TRP A 178 -23.20 -10.31 -8.27
C TRP A 178 -22.31 -9.78 -7.13
N ILE A 179 -21.21 -10.46 -6.82
CA ILE A 179 -20.32 -10.12 -5.71
C ILE A 179 -19.63 -8.75 -5.90
N ALA A 180 -19.38 -8.35 -7.16
CA ALA A 180 -18.77 -7.06 -7.48
C ALA A 180 -19.78 -5.91 -7.59
N SER A 181 -21.09 -6.20 -7.55
CA SER A 181 -22.13 -5.18 -7.67
C SER A 181 -22.16 -4.23 -6.46
N GLY A 182 -22.51 -2.96 -6.69
CA GLY A 182 -22.54 -1.95 -5.63
C GLY A 182 -23.49 -2.30 -4.48
N GLU A 183 -24.64 -2.92 -4.76
CA GLU A 183 -25.61 -3.34 -3.73
C GLU A 183 -25.03 -4.41 -2.80
N VAL A 184 -24.37 -5.42 -3.38
CA VAL A 184 -23.73 -6.50 -2.61
C VAL A 184 -22.54 -5.98 -1.82
N GLN A 185 -21.72 -5.14 -2.46
CA GLN A 185 -20.52 -4.55 -1.89
C GLN A 185 -20.83 -3.64 -0.69
N ARG A 186 -21.88 -2.81 -0.76
CA ARG A 186 -22.30 -1.94 0.37
C ARG A 186 -23.13 -2.67 1.44
N GLY A 187 -23.72 -3.81 1.09
CA GLY A 187 -24.59 -4.58 1.98
C GLY A 187 -23.90 -5.84 2.51
N PRO A 188 -24.28 -7.03 2.04
CA PRO A 188 -23.82 -8.30 2.61
C PRO A 188 -22.30 -8.46 2.61
N TYR A 189 -21.57 -7.95 1.61
CA TYR A 189 -20.11 -8.05 1.56
C TYR A 189 -19.44 -7.28 2.71
N ALA A 190 -19.77 -6.00 2.87
CA ALA A 190 -19.25 -5.16 3.96
C ALA A 190 -19.67 -5.70 5.34
N SER A 191 -20.94 -6.08 5.49
CA SER A 191 -21.46 -6.60 6.78
C SER A 191 -20.83 -7.93 7.20
N ALA A 192 -20.33 -8.71 6.24
CA ALA A 192 -19.62 -9.97 6.48
C ALA A 192 -18.11 -9.76 6.76
N GLY A 193 -17.64 -8.51 6.87
CA GLY A 193 -16.24 -8.18 7.11
C GLY A 193 -15.37 -8.12 5.86
N GLY A 194 -15.98 -8.11 4.66
CA GLY A 194 -15.26 -7.80 3.42
C GLY A 194 -14.83 -6.33 3.37
N GLN A 195 -13.75 -6.04 2.66
CA GLN A 195 -13.29 -4.66 2.39
C GLN A 195 -13.69 -4.28 0.96
N PRO A 196 -14.77 -3.49 0.76
CA PRO A 196 -15.35 -3.30 -0.56
C PRO A 196 -14.41 -2.62 -1.55
N GLY A 197 -14.46 -3.06 -2.81
CA GLY A 197 -13.81 -2.37 -3.94
C GLY A 197 -14.72 -1.37 -4.66
N HIS A 198 -16.03 -1.41 -4.41
CA HIS A 198 -17.01 -0.59 -5.14
C HIS A 198 -17.29 0.74 -4.43
N ALA A 199 -17.23 1.87 -5.16
CA ALA A 199 -17.39 3.22 -4.61
C ALA A 199 -18.71 3.44 -3.84
N ALA A 200 -19.82 2.84 -4.29
CA ALA A 200 -21.09 2.90 -3.57
C ALA A 200 -21.03 2.43 -2.11
N ALA A 201 -20.09 1.53 -1.75
CA ALA A 201 -19.86 1.14 -0.36
C ALA A 201 -18.99 2.14 0.40
N TRP A 202 -18.05 2.80 -0.30
CA TRP A 202 -17.18 3.82 0.27
C TRP A 202 -17.94 5.11 0.62
N GLU A 203 -19.01 5.40 -0.11
CA GLU A 203 -19.89 6.56 0.10
C GLU A 203 -21.07 6.25 1.05
N ASP A 204 -21.27 4.98 1.40
CA ASP A 204 -22.40 4.58 2.24
C ASP A 204 -22.18 4.97 3.70
N ALA A 205 -23.15 5.67 4.28
CA ALA A 205 -23.06 6.17 5.65
C ALA A 205 -23.09 5.02 6.70
N GLY A 206 -23.83 3.94 6.43
CA GLY A 206 -23.90 2.79 7.33
C GLY A 206 -22.60 2.01 7.33
N VAL A 207 -22.02 1.79 6.15
CA VAL A 207 -20.70 1.15 6.00
C VAL A 207 -19.62 1.97 6.72
N ASN A 208 -19.58 3.29 6.53
CA ASN A 208 -18.61 4.15 7.22
C ASN A 208 -18.84 4.18 8.74
N ALA A 209 -20.07 4.28 9.21
CA ALA A 209 -20.37 4.25 10.64
C ALA A 209 -19.87 2.95 11.30
N ALA A 210 -20.04 1.80 10.63
CA ALA A 210 -19.57 0.50 11.12
C ALA A 210 -18.03 0.36 11.05
N ALA A 211 -17.41 0.95 10.03
CA ALA A 211 -15.96 0.90 9.79
C ALA A 211 -15.20 2.08 10.41
N GLY A 212 -15.86 2.91 11.22
CA GLY A 212 -15.19 4.02 11.88
C GLY A 212 -14.65 5.08 10.91
N ASN A 213 -15.38 5.36 9.84
CA ASN A 213 -15.05 6.27 8.75
C ASN A 213 -13.82 5.88 7.91
N PHE A 214 -13.32 4.65 8.02
CA PHE A 214 -12.18 4.15 7.24
C PHE A 214 -12.24 4.53 5.75
N TYR A 215 -13.38 4.33 5.08
CA TYR A 215 -13.48 4.54 3.64
C TYR A 215 -13.47 6.02 3.26
N MET A 216 -14.22 6.86 3.99
CA MET A 216 -14.23 8.30 3.72
C MET A 216 -12.91 8.97 4.10
N ASP A 217 -12.31 8.57 5.22
CA ASP A 217 -11.10 9.21 5.75
C ASP A 217 -9.83 8.80 4.99
N THR A 218 -9.90 7.79 4.12
CA THR A 218 -8.80 7.32 3.26
C THR A 218 -9.07 7.52 1.76
N ARG A 219 -10.18 8.21 1.44
CA ARG A 219 -10.70 8.28 0.07
C ARG A 219 -9.75 9.02 -0.86
N ALA A 220 -9.19 10.15 -0.43
CA ALA A 220 -8.36 10.98 -1.32
C ALA A 220 -7.09 10.23 -1.73
N THR A 221 -6.50 9.47 -0.81
CA THR A 221 -5.34 8.62 -1.07
C THR A 221 -5.68 7.51 -2.05
N LEU A 222 -6.85 6.87 -1.92
CA LEU A 222 -7.26 5.83 -2.86
C LEU A 222 -7.54 6.41 -4.25
N GLU A 223 -8.21 7.55 -4.35
CA GLU A 223 -8.53 8.18 -5.63
C GLU A 223 -7.29 8.69 -6.37
N GLY A 224 -6.27 9.16 -5.64
CA GLY A 224 -4.97 9.50 -6.18
C GLY A 224 -4.07 8.29 -6.47
N ALA A 225 -4.46 7.07 -6.08
CA ALA A 225 -3.60 5.90 -6.17
C ALA A 225 -3.28 5.50 -7.61
N TRP A 226 -2.09 4.97 -7.83
CA TRP A 226 -1.61 4.54 -9.15
C TRP A 226 -1.37 3.03 -9.21
N VAL A 227 -1.57 2.48 -10.40
CA VAL A 227 -1.32 1.08 -10.69
C VAL A 227 0.19 0.83 -10.79
N ARG A 228 0.65 -0.28 -10.20
CA ARG A 228 2.04 -0.76 -10.33
C ARG A 228 2.28 -1.36 -11.72
N PRO A 229 3.52 -1.45 -12.21
CA PRO A 229 3.81 -2.12 -13.48
C PRO A 229 3.22 -3.54 -13.55
N ARG A 230 2.65 -3.89 -14.71
CA ARG A 230 1.91 -5.16 -14.91
C ARG A 230 2.55 -6.09 -15.94
N HIS A 231 3.82 -5.84 -16.29
CA HIS A 231 4.53 -6.69 -17.25
C HIS A 231 4.92 -8.04 -16.63
N ASP A 232 5.09 -9.04 -17.49
CA ASP A 232 5.64 -10.32 -17.09
C ASP A 232 7.11 -10.13 -16.66
N GLY A 233 7.44 -10.56 -15.44
CA GLY A 233 8.71 -10.27 -14.76
C GLY A 233 8.62 -9.27 -13.60
N TYR A 234 7.51 -8.53 -13.47
CA TYR A 234 7.37 -7.53 -12.40
C TYR A 234 7.46 -8.12 -10.98
N MET A 235 6.91 -9.33 -10.74
CA MET A 235 6.96 -9.94 -9.40
C MET A 235 8.40 -10.25 -8.96
N THR A 236 9.24 -10.74 -9.88
CA THR A 236 10.66 -10.98 -9.62
C THR A 236 11.39 -9.69 -9.31
N PHE A 237 11.12 -8.63 -10.09
CA PHE A 237 11.64 -7.30 -9.82
C PHE A 237 11.20 -6.77 -8.46
N GLN A 238 9.92 -6.88 -8.12
CA GLN A 238 9.36 -6.38 -6.87
C GLN A 238 10.11 -6.96 -5.66
N GLN A 239 10.36 -8.27 -5.67
CA GLN A 239 11.11 -8.93 -4.63
C GLN A 239 12.56 -8.41 -4.57
N ALA A 240 13.29 -8.46 -5.70
CA ALA A 240 14.69 -8.06 -5.76
C ALA A 240 14.93 -6.59 -5.39
N ALA A 241 14.04 -5.70 -5.83
CA ALA A 241 14.07 -4.27 -5.52
C ALA A 241 13.84 -4.02 -4.02
N SER A 242 12.86 -4.70 -3.41
CA SER A 242 12.58 -4.59 -1.98
C SER A 242 13.78 -5.05 -1.15
N ASP A 243 14.39 -6.18 -1.52
CA ASP A 243 15.59 -6.70 -0.86
C ASP A 243 16.76 -5.73 -1.02
N ARG A 244 16.89 -5.08 -2.19
CA ARG A 244 17.94 -4.11 -2.45
C ARG A 244 17.79 -2.85 -1.62
N ILE A 245 16.56 -2.36 -1.44
CA ILE A 245 16.23 -1.23 -0.57
C ILE A 245 16.59 -1.59 0.88
N ASN A 246 16.10 -2.72 1.38
CA ASN A 246 16.33 -3.13 2.77
C ASN A 246 17.81 -3.29 3.07
N ARG A 247 18.58 -3.92 2.17
CA ARG A 247 20.03 -4.02 2.30
C ARG A 247 20.69 -2.65 2.32
N GLY A 248 20.24 -1.73 1.47
CA GLY A 248 20.73 -0.35 1.45
C GLY A 248 20.51 0.37 2.77
N LEU A 249 19.33 0.18 3.39
CA LEU A 249 19.01 0.77 4.69
C LEU A 249 19.88 0.17 5.81
N THR A 250 19.96 -1.16 5.88
CA THR A 250 20.71 -1.88 6.93
C THR A 250 22.22 -1.67 6.83
N GLU A 251 22.79 -1.79 5.63
CA GLU A 251 24.23 -1.67 5.37
C GLU A 251 24.68 -0.22 5.10
N LYS A 252 23.74 0.75 5.16
CA LYS A 252 23.98 2.19 4.99
C LYS A 252 24.67 2.53 3.66
N HIS A 253 24.18 1.94 2.57
CA HIS A 253 24.71 2.20 1.23
C HIS A 253 24.40 3.64 0.76
N ASP A 254 25.23 4.12 -0.18
CA ASP A 254 24.97 5.36 -0.92
C ASP A 254 23.63 5.29 -1.67
N ALA A 255 22.86 6.39 -1.60
CA ALA A 255 21.56 6.49 -2.22
C ALA A 255 21.63 6.33 -3.75
N GLY A 256 22.63 6.93 -4.38
CA GLY A 256 22.83 6.85 -5.82
C GLY A 256 23.06 5.41 -6.29
N ARG A 257 23.86 4.65 -5.55
CA ARG A 257 24.08 3.22 -5.82
C ARG A 257 22.79 2.42 -5.68
N VAL A 258 21.98 2.68 -4.65
CA VAL A 258 20.69 1.98 -4.47
C VAL A 258 19.78 2.25 -5.66
N VAL A 259 19.60 3.52 -6.03
CA VAL A 259 18.70 3.92 -7.11
C VAL A 259 19.17 3.38 -8.47
N ALA A 260 20.48 3.41 -8.74
CA ALA A 260 21.04 2.81 -9.95
C ALA A 260 20.76 1.30 -10.04
N ASP A 261 20.87 0.58 -8.90
CA ASP A 261 20.51 -0.83 -8.85
C ASP A 261 19.01 -1.06 -9.09
N LEU A 262 18.13 -0.20 -8.56
CA LEU A 262 16.69 -0.30 -8.80
C LEU A 262 16.33 -0.12 -10.28
N ASN A 263 16.89 0.90 -10.93
CA ASN A 263 16.65 1.14 -12.37
C ASN A 263 17.19 -0.03 -13.21
N ARG A 264 18.38 -0.55 -12.89
CA ARG A 264 18.94 -1.73 -13.56
C ARG A 264 18.05 -2.97 -13.39
N LEU A 265 17.64 -3.28 -12.16
CA LEU A 265 16.77 -4.42 -11.86
C LEU A 265 15.43 -4.32 -12.61
N PHE A 266 14.89 -3.10 -12.78
CA PHE A 266 13.66 -2.90 -13.53
C PHE A 266 13.84 -3.20 -15.02
N LEU A 267 14.92 -2.71 -15.63
CA LEU A 267 15.23 -2.99 -17.04
C LEU A 267 15.47 -4.49 -17.29
N GLU A 268 16.18 -5.16 -16.38
CA GLU A 268 16.41 -6.61 -16.43
C GLU A 268 15.13 -7.46 -16.27
N SER A 269 14.05 -6.86 -15.78
CA SER A 269 12.78 -7.55 -15.58
C SER A 269 11.93 -7.68 -16.84
N PHE A 270 12.30 -7.00 -17.93
CA PHE A 270 11.65 -7.17 -19.22
C PHE A 270 12.23 -8.37 -19.97
N PRO A 271 11.42 -9.08 -20.78
CA PRO A 271 11.92 -10.11 -21.67
C PRO A 271 13.04 -9.57 -22.57
N ALA A 272 14.11 -10.34 -22.74
CA ALA A 272 15.18 -9.96 -23.66
C ALA A 272 14.62 -9.78 -25.08
N PRO A 273 15.03 -8.73 -25.82
CA PRO A 273 14.59 -8.52 -27.19
C PRO A 273 15.06 -9.72 -28.05
N GLY A 274 14.11 -10.57 -28.46
CA GLY A 274 14.36 -11.78 -29.27
C GLY A 274 13.84 -13.10 -28.69
N GLY A 275 13.34 -13.11 -27.45
CA GLY A 275 12.66 -14.28 -26.88
C GLY A 275 11.28 -14.46 -27.50
N ALA A 276 11.17 -15.24 -28.57
CA ALA A 276 9.88 -15.67 -29.11
C ALA A 276 9.06 -16.33 -27.99
N GLY A 277 7.91 -15.74 -27.67
CA GLY A 277 6.89 -16.33 -26.81
C GLY A 277 6.33 -17.59 -27.47
N GLY A 278 7.00 -18.71 -27.28
CA GLY A 278 6.43 -20.04 -27.48
C GLY A 278 5.53 -20.36 -26.31
N GLY A 279 4.22 -20.18 -26.50
CA GLY A 279 3.20 -20.58 -25.54
C GLY A 279 1.88 -20.80 -26.26
N ALA A 280 1.64 -22.07 -26.61
CA ALA A 280 0.35 -22.61 -27.02
C ALA A 280 -0.58 -22.76 -25.81
#